data_AF-A0A7K1KQJ7-F1
#
_entry.id   AF-A0A7K1KQJ7-F1
#
_cell.length_a   1.000
_cell.length_b   1.000
_cell.length_c   1.000
_cell.angle_alpha   90.00
_cell.angle_beta   90.00
_cell.angle_gamma   90.00
#
_symmetry.space_group_name_H-M   'P 1'
#
loop_
_entity.id
_entity.type
_entity.pdbx_description
1 polymer ?
#
loop_
_entity_poly.entity_id
_entity_poly.type
_entity_poly.pdbx_seq_one_letter_code
_entity_poly.pdbx_strand_id
1 'polypeptide(L)'
;MDLIVRAIATVLGIVLNAYFWIVIISALLSWVNPDPYNPIVRFLRGVTEPVFYKVRRWIPFAVVGGFDLSPIVVLLAIKVCEIVVVGNLMRLAFSMGAGPMM
;
A
#
# COMPACT_ATOMS: atom_id res chain seq x y z
N MET A 1 13.64 14.93 -18.88
CA MET A 1 13.86 13.87 -17.86
C MET A 1 12.72 13.84 -16.84
N ASP A 2 12.15 14.99 -16.54
CA ASP A 2 10.83 15.23 -15.95
C ASP A 2 9.74 14.19 -16.34
N LEU A 3 9.54 13.89 -17.64
CA LEU A 3 8.50 12.95 -18.09
C LEU A 3 8.71 11.53 -17.54
N ILE A 4 9.97 11.08 -17.47
CA ILE A 4 10.32 9.77 -16.93
C ILE A 4 10.03 9.73 -15.43
N VAL A 5 10.44 10.75 -14.69
CA VAL A 5 10.19 10.84 -13.25
C VAL A 5 8.69 10.89 -12.97
N ARG A 6 7.93 11.68 -13.74
CA ARG A 6 6.48 11.75 -13.64
C ARG A 6 5.82 10.41 -13.93
N ALA A 7 6.24 9.71 -14.99
CA ALA A 7 5.73 8.40 -15.32
C ALA A 7 5.98 7.38 -14.18
N ILE A 8 7.19 7.37 -13.62
CA ILE A 8 7.53 6.52 -12.47
C ILE A 8 6.66 6.85 -11.26
N ALA A 9 6.52 8.13 -10.91
CA ALA A 9 5.69 8.58 -9.80
C ALA A 9 4.23 8.14 -9.98
N THR A 10 3.67 8.31 -11.19
CA THR A 10 2.30 7.91 -11.50
C THR A 10 2.11 6.40 -11.41
N VAL A 11 2.99 5.60 -12.01
CA VAL A 11 2.90 4.13 -11.96
C VAL A 11 3.02 3.63 -10.51
N LEU A 12 3.96 4.18 -9.74
CA LEU A 12 4.10 3.84 -8.32
C LEU A 12 2.83 4.20 -7.53
N GLY A 13 2.24 5.37 -7.78
CA GLY A 13 0.97 5.78 -7.17
C GLY A 13 -0.17 4.81 -7.51
N ILE A 14 -0.28 4.37 -8.76
CA ILE A 14 -1.28 3.38 -9.17
C ILE A 14 -1.08 2.06 -8.43
N VAL A 15 0.15 1.56 -8.35
CA VAL A 15 0.46 0.30 -7.66
C VAL A 15 0.14 0.39 -6.17
N LEU A 16 0.52 1.48 -5.50
CA LEU A 16 0.21 1.72 -4.09
C LEU A 16 -1.31 1.80 -3.87
N ASN A 17 -2.04 2.49 -4.76
CA ASN A 17 -3.50 2.58 -4.66
C ASN A 17 -4.20 1.24 -4.88
N ALA A 18 -3.75 0.45 -5.87
CA ALA A 18 -4.27 -0.89 -6.10
C ALA A 18 -4.02 -1.79 -4.89
N TYR A 19 -2.81 -1.75 -4.32
CA TYR A 19 -2.48 -2.53 -3.14
C TYR A 19 -3.24 -2.06 -1.88
N PHE A 20 -3.52 -0.76 -1.74
CA PHE A 20 -4.38 -0.21 -0.69
C PHE A 20 -5.76 -0.87 -0.72
N TRP A 21 -6.39 -0.95 -1.89
CA TRP A 21 -7.68 -1.62 -2.04
C TRP A 21 -7.62 -3.13 -1.80
N ILE A 22 -6.55 -3.81 -2.24
CA ILE A 22 -6.32 -5.23 -1.92
C ILE A 22 -6.29 -5.45 -0.40
N VAL A 23 -5.60 -4.59 0.35
CA VAL A 23 -5.51 -4.68 1.81
C VAL A 23 -6.88 -4.42 2.46
N ILE A 24 -7.65 -3.43 1.99
CA ILE A 24 -9.02 -3.19 2.47
C ILE A 24 -9.89 -4.43 2.25
N ILE A 25 -9.92 -4.97 1.03
CA ILE A 25 -10.74 -6.15 0.72
C ILE A 25 -10.31 -7.34 1.58
N SER A 26 -9.01 -7.54 1.76
CA SER A 26 -8.47 -8.62 2.62
C SER A 26 -8.89 -8.45 4.09
N ALA A 27 -8.88 -7.22 4.61
CA ALA A 27 -9.33 -6.91 5.96
C ALA A 27 -10.83 -7.19 6.14
N LEU A 28 -11.66 -6.73 5.20
CA LEU A 28 -13.10 -6.98 5.21
C LEU A 28 -13.42 -8.49 5.15
N LEU A 29 -12.70 -9.21 4.28
CA LEU A 29 -12.82 -10.66 4.18
C LEU A 29 -12.40 -11.36 5.48
N SER A 30 -11.44 -10.83 6.23
CA SER A 30 -11.07 -11.44 7.53
C SER A 30 -12.21 -11.42 8.56
N TRP A 31 -13.15 -10.48 8.47
CA TRP A 31 -14.27 -10.35 9.42
C TRP A 31 -15.48 -11.20 9.07
N VAL A 32 -15.64 -11.59 7.80
CA VAL A 32 -16.81 -12.36 7.34
C VAL A 32 -16.52 -13.86 7.20
N ASN A 33 -15.29 -14.29 7.52
CA ASN A 33 -14.85 -15.69 7.49
C ASN A 33 -15.20 -16.44 6.18
N PRO A 34 -14.66 -16.00 5.02
CA PRO A 34 -15.00 -16.53 3.70
C PRO A 34 -14.40 -17.93 3.48
N ASP A 35 -14.95 -18.64 2.49
CA ASP A 35 -14.44 -19.95 2.08
C ASP A 35 -12.94 -19.88 1.70
N PRO A 36 -12.05 -20.59 2.43
CA PRO A 36 -10.61 -20.58 2.18
C PRO A 36 -10.21 -21.20 0.84
N TYR A 37 -11.07 -21.99 0.20
CA TYR A 37 -10.80 -22.59 -1.12
C TYR A 37 -11.14 -21.66 -2.28
N ASN A 38 -11.82 -20.55 -2.03
CA ASN A 38 -12.12 -19.56 -3.05
C ASN A 38 -10.81 -18.99 -3.65
N PRO A 39 -10.61 -19.05 -4.98
CA PRO A 39 -9.41 -18.55 -5.63
C PRO A 39 -9.06 -17.10 -5.29
N ILE A 40 -10.07 -16.24 -5.12
CA ILE A 40 -9.89 -14.83 -4.77
C ILE A 40 -9.35 -14.70 -3.35
N VAL A 41 -9.89 -15.47 -2.40
CA VAL A 41 -9.41 -15.48 -1.00
C VAL A 41 -7.96 -15.97 -0.92
N ARG A 42 -7.62 -17.03 -1.66
CA ARG A 42 -6.24 -17.54 -1.73
C ARG A 42 -5.27 -16.53 -2.34
N PHE A 43 -5.68 -15.86 -3.41
CA PHE A 43 -4.89 -14.80 -4.02
C PHE A 43 -4.64 -13.66 -3.03
N LEU A 44 -5.69 -13.14 -2.40
CA LEU A 44 -5.61 -12.04 -1.44
C LEU A 44 -4.71 -12.41 -0.24
N ARG A 45 -4.90 -13.60 0.35
CA ARG A 45 -4.00 -14.08 1.42
C ARG A 45 -2.57 -14.24 0.92
N GLY A 46 -2.36 -14.77 -0.28
CA GLY A 46 -1.03 -14.95 -0.86
C GLY A 46 -0.26 -13.63 -1.03
N VAL A 47 -0.94 -12.55 -1.40
CA VAL A 47 -0.31 -11.23 -1.58
C VAL A 47 -0.24 -10.39 -0.30
N THR A 48 -1.15 -10.58 0.66
CA THR A 48 -1.20 -9.76 1.88
C THR A 48 -0.50 -10.39 3.09
N GLU A 49 -0.57 -11.72 3.26
CA GLU A 49 -0.07 -12.39 4.47
C GLU A 49 1.44 -12.23 4.68
N PRO A 50 2.32 -12.25 3.65
CA PRO A 50 3.74 -11.98 3.86
C PRO A 50 4.02 -10.60 4.47
N VAL A 51 3.17 -9.61 4.16
CA VAL A 51 3.27 -8.25 4.72
C VAL A 51 2.65 -8.21 6.10
N PHE A 52 1.45 -8.76 6.29
CA PHE A 52 0.80 -8.82 7.61
C PHE A 52 1.65 -9.57 8.62
N TYR A 53 2.26 -10.70 8.24
CA TYR A 53 3.19 -11.44 9.09
C TYR A 53 4.36 -10.58 9.57
N LYS A 54 4.98 -9.80 8.67
CA LYS A 54 6.06 -8.87 9.04
C LYS A 54 5.57 -7.78 10.00
N VAL A 55 4.38 -7.25 9.76
CA VAL A 55 3.76 -6.27 10.67
C VAL A 55 3.52 -6.88 12.05
N ARG A 56 2.86 -8.05 12.15
CA ARG A 56 2.63 -8.74 13.43
C ARG A 56 3.94 -9.04 14.16
N ARG A 57 5.01 -9.35 13.43
CA ARG A 57 6.34 -9.63 14.01
C ARG A 57 7.03 -8.38 14.55
N TRP A 58 6.96 -7.25 13.84
CA TRP A 58 7.65 -6.02 14.23
C TRP A 58 6.83 -5.12 15.14
N ILE A 59 5.51 -5.26 15.07
CA ILE A 59 4.51 -4.45 15.77
C ILE A 59 3.58 -5.43 16.49
N PRO A 60 4.03 -6.09 17.57
CA PRO A 60 3.25 -7.15 18.24
C PRO A 60 1.92 -6.63 18.79
N PHE A 61 1.88 -5.36 19.18
CA PHE A 61 0.68 -4.67 19.64
C PHE A 61 -0.37 -4.44 18.54
N ALA A 62 -0.07 -4.72 17.27
CA ALA A 62 -1.07 -4.72 16.20
C ALA A 62 -2.07 -5.87 16.36
N VAL A 63 -1.77 -6.89 17.16
CA VAL A 63 -2.73 -7.92 17.53
C VAL A 63 -3.25 -7.63 18.93
N VAL A 64 -4.50 -7.22 19.04
CA VAL A 64 -5.12 -6.83 20.33
C VAL A 64 -6.36 -7.69 20.57
N GLY A 65 -6.37 -8.45 21.67
CA GLY A 65 -7.56 -9.21 22.07
C GLY A 65 -8.03 -10.24 21.03
N GLY A 66 -7.13 -10.77 20.21
CA GLY A 66 -7.46 -11.69 19.11
C GLY A 66 -7.89 -11.01 17.80
N PHE A 67 -7.96 -9.68 17.77
CA PHE A 67 -8.22 -8.90 16.57
C PHE A 67 -6.90 -8.50 15.88
N ASP A 68 -6.82 -8.69 14.57
CA ASP A 68 -5.65 -8.32 13.79
C ASP A 68 -5.80 -6.90 13.19
N LEU A 69 -5.06 -5.93 13.75
CA LEU A 69 -4.98 -4.56 13.25
C LEU A 69 -3.85 -4.38 12.23
N SER A 70 -3.13 -5.44 11.86
CA SER A 70 -2.08 -5.37 10.82
C SER A 70 -2.55 -4.74 9.52
N PRO A 71 -3.79 -4.99 9.02
CA PRO A 71 -4.27 -4.30 7.82
C PRO A 71 -4.28 -2.78 7.98
N ILE A 72 -4.67 -2.25 9.14
CA ILE A 72 -4.68 -0.80 9.42
C ILE A 72 -3.26 -0.24 9.34
N VAL A 73 -2.31 -0.91 9.98
CA VAL A 73 -0.90 -0.51 9.96
C VAL A 73 -0.36 -0.50 8.52
N VAL A 74 -0.70 -1.50 7.71
CA VAL A 74 -0.30 -1.55 6.30
C VAL A 74 -0.94 -0.41 5.50
N LEU A 75 -2.23 -0.12 5.70
CA LEU A 75 -2.91 1.00 5.03
C LEU A 75 -2.25 2.34 5.36
N LEU A 76 -1.89 2.56 6.63
CA LEU A 76 -1.16 3.75 7.06
C LEU A 76 0.21 3.83 6.39
N ALA A 77 0.96 2.72 6.36
CA ALA A 77 2.26 2.67 5.70
C ALA A 77 2.16 2.99 4.20
N ILE A 78 1.15 2.45 3.50
CA ILE A 78 0.88 2.76 2.09
C ILE A 78 0.61 4.25 1.91
N LYS A 79 -0.22 4.86 2.76
CA LYS A 79 -0.52 6.30 2.68
C LYS A 79 0.70 7.18 2.95
N VAL A 80 1.54 6.80 3.91
CA VAL A 80 2.82 7.46 4.13
C VAL A 80 3.72 7.35 2.90
N CYS A 81 3.82 6.17 2.28
CA CYS A 81 4.59 5.99 1.03
C CYS A 81 4.02 6.82 -0.13
N GLU A 82 2.71 6.92 -0.27
CA GLU A 82 2.06 7.75 -1.29
C GLU A 82 2.41 9.23 -1.10
N ILE A 83 2.30 9.74 0.13
CA ILE A 83 2.60 11.15 0.42
C ILE A 83 4.10 11.44 0.27
N VAL A 84 4.95 10.60 0.86
CA VAL A 84 6.40 10.87 0.95
C VAL A 84 7.10 10.48 -0.35
N VAL A 85 6.91 9.28 -0.87
CA VAL A 85 7.66 8.79 -2.04
C VAL A 85 7.07 9.38 -3.31
N VAL A 86 5.79 9.16 -3.58
CA VAL A 86 5.15 9.64 -4.82
C VAL A 86 5.09 11.16 -4.84
N GLY A 87 4.75 11.79 -3.70
CA GLY A 87 4.74 13.25 -3.58
C GLY A 87 6.10 13.89 -3.88
N ASN A 88 7.20 13.36 -3.33
CA ASN A 88 8.53 13.89 -3.61
C ASN A 88 8.98 13.64 -5.06
N LEU A 89 8.69 12.47 -5.63
CA LEU A 89 8.99 12.21 -7.05
C LEU A 89 8.23 13.16 -7.97
N MET A 90 6.97 13.45 -7.66
CA MET A 90 6.17 14.39 -8.43
C MET A 90 6.71 15.82 -8.31
N ARG A 91 7.11 16.26 -7.10
CA ARG A 91 7.78 17.55 -6.88
C ARG A 91 9.09 17.66 -7.68
N LEU A 92 9.89 16.59 -7.68
CA LEU A 92 11.12 16.52 -8.46
C LEU A 92 10.82 16.68 -9.95
N ALA A 93 9.83 15.95 -10.48
CA ALA A 93 9.42 16.07 -11.87
C ALA A 93 9.01 17.50 -12.25
N PHE A 94 8.25 18.19 -11.39
CA PHE A 94 7.88 19.59 -11.61
C PHE A 94 9.09 20.53 -11.58
N SER A 95 10.03 20.34 -10.64
CA SER A 95 11.25 21.15 -10.57
C SER A 95 12.18 20.95 -11.77
N MET A 96 12.13 19.78 -12.42
CA MET A 96 12.92 19.47 -13.61
C MET A 96 12.28 19.99 -14.90
N GLY A 97 10.94 20.02 -14.96
CA GLY A 97 10.19 20.56 -16.11
C GLY A 97 10.09 22.09 -16.07
N ALA A 98 10.07 22.68 -14.87
CA ALA A 98 10.23 24.10 -14.64
C ALA A 98 11.74 24.45 -14.63
N GLY A 99 12.38 24.45 -15.81
CA GLY A 99 13.57 25.29 -16.00
C GLY A 99 13.23 26.73 -15.61
N PRO A 100 14.19 27.53 -15.11
CA PRO A 100 13.92 28.79 -14.44
C PRO A 100 13.02 29.65 -15.31
N MET A 101 11.76 29.80 -14.89
CA MET A 101 10.83 30.76 -15.48
C MET A 101 11.25 32.13 -14.96
N MET A 102 12.30 32.68 -15.56
CA MET A 102 12.61 34.10 -15.61
C MET A 102 12.41 34.57 -17.04
#